data_AF-B8M4H0-F1
#
_entry.id   AF-B8M4H0-F1
#
_cell.length_a   1.000
_cell.length_b   1.000
_cell.length_c   1.000
_cell.angle_alpha   90.00
_cell.angle_beta   90.00
_cell.angle_gamma   90.00
#
_symmetry.space_group_name_H-M   'P 1'
#
loop_
_entity.id
_entity.type
_entity.pdbx_description
1 polymer ?
#
loop_
_entity_poly.entity_id
_entity_poly.type
_entity_poly.pdbx_seq_one_letter_code
_entity_poly.pdbx_strand_id
1 'polypeptide(L)'
;MCFEESIPFVARRGGGHSEWSTIGKEGVIIDLGRCKGVEVDGANRTAVLKGSILSKKVDVALADTGLFIALGNGNIVGAIPYFLNGGASITTSITGFGTDQILAARLITASGELIEVNQTHNADLLWALRGSGRFFGLVIELTAI
;
A
#
# COMPACT_ATOMS: atom_id res chain seq x y z
N MET A 1 12.68 6.39 17.90
CA MET A 1 13.99 6.31 17.20
C MET A 1 14.13 7.32 16.06
N CYS A 2 13.63 7.10 14.83
CA CYS A 2 13.95 8.01 13.71
C CYS A 2 13.47 9.46 13.93
N PHE A 3 12.28 9.64 14.52
CA PHE A 3 11.73 10.96 14.85
C PHE A 3 12.54 11.66 15.96
N GLU A 4 12.85 10.94 17.05
CA GLU A 4 13.60 11.49 18.20
C GLU A 4 15.04 11.86 17.82
N GLU A 5 15.70 11.02 17.02
CA GLU A 5 17.10 11.19 16.62
C GLU A 5 17.27 12.02 15.33
N SER A 6 16.17 12.53 14.75
CA SER A 6 16.17 13.27 13.48
C SER A 6 16.86 12.54 12.32
N ILE A 7 16.70 11.21 12.28
CA ILE A 7 17.32 10.36 11.26
C ILE A 7 16.39 10.31 10.03
N PRO A 8 16.86 10.68 8.84
CA PRO A 8 16.09 10.50 7.60
C PRO A 8 15.74 9.03 7.42
N PHE A 9 14.53 8.73 6.96
CA PHE A 9 14.14 7.35 6.66
C PHE A 9 13.37 7.22 5.35
N VAL A 10 13.48 6.05 4.74
CA VAL A 10 12.66 5.68 3.58
C VAL A 10 12.05 4.30 3.82
N ALA A 11 10.78 4.15 3.47
CA ALA A 11 10.10 2.88 3.58
C ALA A 11 10.31 2.07 2.30
N ARG A 12 11.01 0.94 2.40
CA ARG A 12 11.05 -0.03 1.32
C ARG A 12 9.78 -0.88 1.37
N ARG A 13 8.90 -0.65 0.39
CA ARG A 13 7.62 -1.36 0.23
C ARG A 13 7.59 -2.13 -1.07
N GLY A 14 7.33 -3.42 -1.00
CA GLY A 14 7.26 -4.33 -2.14
C GLY A 14 8.61 -4.56 -2.82
N GLY A 15 8.62 -4.56 -4.17
CA GLY A 15 9.80 -4.94 -4.96
C GLY A 15 10.88 -3.87 -5.14
N GLY A 16 10.70 -2.64 -4.63
CA GLY A 16 11.71 -1.58 -4.77
C GLY A 16 11.74 -0.89 -6.14
N HIS A 17 10.60 -0.79 -6.83
CA HIS A 17 10.48 -0.20 -8.17
C HIS A 17 10.47 1.33 -8.23
N SER A 18 10.66 2.01 -7.09
CA SER A 18 10.69 3.48 -7.08
C SER A 18 12.12 3.97 -7.29
N GLU A 19 12.36 4.64 -8.41
CA GLU A 19 13.65 5.28 -8.72
C GLU A 19 13.93 6.49 -7.81
N TRP A 20 12.89 7.03 -7.16
CA TRP A 20 12.95 8.23 -6.33
C TRP A 20 12.91 7.97 -4.82
N SER A 21 12.66 6.73 -4.39
CA SER A 21 12.66 6.36 -2.96
C SER A 21 14.07 5.98 -2.51
N THR A 22 15.00 6.92 -2.64
CA THR A 22 16.41 6.75 -2.28
C THR A 22 16.72 7.44 -0.96
N ILE A 23 17.80 7.03 -0.31
CA ILE A 23 18.27 7.64 0.93
C ILE A 23 19.78 7.74 0.97
N GLY A 24 20.29 8.80 1.61
CA GLY A 24 21.73 8.98 1.82
C GLY A 24 22.31 7.96 2.79
N LYS A 25 23.64 7.92 2.90
CA LYS A 25 24.38 6.93 3.72
C LYS A 25 23.99 6.92 5.20
N GLU A 26 23.48 8.04 5.71
CA GLU A 26 23.15 8.22 7.13
C GLU A 26 21.68 7.92 7.46
N GLY A 27 20.87 7.62 6.44
CA GLY A 27 19.45 7.35 6.65
C GLY A 27 19.12 5.87 6.83
N VAL A 28 17.92 5.62 7.35
CA VAL A 28 17.43 4.27 7.66
C VAL A 28 16.43 3.80 6.61
N ILE A 29 16.58 2.56 6.17
CA ILE A 29 15.58 1.89 5.33
C ILE A 29 14.69 1.05 6.23
N ILE A 30 13.40 1.39 6.29
CA ILE A 30 12.39 0.57 6.95
C ILE A 30 11.93 -0.48 5.95
N ASP A 31 12.43 -1.71 6.09
CA ASP A 31 12.10 -2.82 5.19
C ASP A 31 10.92 -3.65 5.71
N LEU A 32 9.78 -3.55 5.04
CA LEU A 32 8.59 -4.35 5.33
C LEU A 32 8.62 -5.74 4.66
N GLY A 33 9.74 -6.18 4.07
CA GLY A 33 9.89 -7.42 3.30
C GLY A 33 9.51 -8.71 4.05
N ARG A 34 9.58 -8.69 5.39
CA ARG A 34 9.13 -9.79 6.26
C ARG A 34 7.63 -9.70 6.59
N CYS A 35 7.04 -8.53 6.50
CA CYS A 35 5.61 -8.29 6.67
C CYS A 35 4.96 -8.36 5.28
N LYS A 36 4.53 -9.54 4.85
CA LYS A 36 3.85 -9.73 3.56
C LYS A 36 2.71 -10.70 3.69
N GLY A 37 1.56 -10.33 3.17
CA GLY A 37 0.36 -11.16 3.23
C GLY A 37 -0.75 -10.58 2.38
N VAL A 38 -1.72 -11.43 2.10
CA VAL A 38 -2.99 -11.06 1.48
C VAL A 38 -4.06 -11.92 2.15
N GLU A 39 -5.13 -11.29 2.59
CA GLU A 39 -6.33 -11.96 3.11
C GLU A 39 -7.48 -11.53 2.21
N VAL A 40 -8.18 -12.50 1.62
CA VAL A 40 -9.29 -12.24 0.70
C VAL A 40 -10.58 -12.66 1.38
N ASP A 41 -11.53 -11.72 1.46
CA ASP A 41 -12.88 -11.98 1.91
C ASP A 41 -13.81 -12.02 0.70
N GLY A 42 -14.18 -13.24 0.29
CA GLY A 42 -15.09 -13.45 -0.84
C GLY A 42 -16.53 -13.00 -0.57
N ALA A 43 -16.97 -12.98 0.70
CA ALA A 43 -18.33 -12.60 1.08
C ALA A 43 -18.51 -11.08 1.01
N ASN A 44 -17.57 -10.35 1.60
CA ASN A 44 -17.57 -8.89 1.56
C ASN A 44 -16.96 -8.34 0.28
N ARG A 45 -16.39 -9.20 -0.57
CA ARG A 45 -15.63 -8.84 -1.77
C ARG A 45 -14.59 -7.80 -1.40
N THR A 46 -13.62 -8.15 -0.56
CA THR A 46 -12.51 -7.26 -0.19
C THR A 46 -11.20 -8.02 -0.08
N ALA A 47 -10.08 -7.32 -0.22
CA ALA A 47 -8.75 -7.88 0.00
C ALA A 47 -7.92 -6.98 0.93
N VAL A 48 -7.35 -7.57 1.97
CA VAL A 48 -6.42 -6.91 2.89
C VAL A 48 -4.99 -7.24 2.49
N LEU A 49 -4.28 -6.24 1.97
CA LEU A 49 -2.90 -6.31 1.54
C LEU A 49 -1.98 -5.92 2.69
N LYS A 50 -0.94 -6.71 2.97
CA LYS A 50 -0.04 -6.48 4.11
C LYS A 50 1.41 -6.24 3.66
N GLY A 51 2.01 -5.17 4.21
CA GLY A 51 3.37 -4.70 4.03
C GLY A 51 3.92 -4.77 2.60
N SER A 52 4.97 -5.55 2.37
CA SER A 52 5.69 -5.63 1.10
C SER A 52 5.14 -6.69 0.12
N ILE A 53 3.83 -6.93 0.14
CA ILE A 53 3.19 -7.86 -0.80
C ILE A 53 3.34 -7.38 -2.26
N LEU A 54 3.62 -8.33 -3.16
CA LEU A 54 3.83 -8.07 -4.59
C LEU A 54 2.56 -8.34 -5.38
N SER A 55 2.34 -7.62 -6.49
CA SER A 55 1.17 -7.77 -7.37
C SER A 55 0.87 -9.22 -7.72
N LYS A 56 1.87 -10.00 -8.15
CA LYS A 56 1.67 -11.42 -8.49
C LYS A 56 1.05 -12.25 -7.35
N LYS A 57 1.43 -11.97 -6.11
CA LYS A 57 0.93 -12.73 -4.95
C LYS A 57 -0.52 -12.38 -4.63
N VAL A 58 -0.92 -11.12 -4.86
CA VAL A 58 -2.30 -10.67 -4.72
C VAL A 58 -3.17 -11.32 -5.80
N ASP A 59 -2.72 -11.26 -7.06
CA ASP A 59 -3.44 -11.83 -8.20
C ASP A 59 -3.67 -13.35 -8.04
N VAL A 60 -2.63 -14.10 -7.66
CA VAL A 60 -2.75 -15.55 -7.38
C VAL A 60 -3.74 -15.85 -6.25
N ALA A 61 -3.79 -15.02 -5.21
CA ALA A 61 -4.73 -15.24 -4.10
C ALA A 61 -6.19 -14.94 -4.48
N LEU A 62 -6.41 -14.06 -5.46
CA LEU A 62 -7.75 -13.70 -5.93
C LEU A 62 -8.27 -14.67 -7.00
N ALA A 63 -7.39 -15.38 -7.71
CA ALA A 63 -7.72 -16.25 -8.84
C ALA A 63 -8.87 -17.24 -8.54
N ASP A 64 -8.87 -17.87 -7.37
CA ASP A 64 -9.89 -18.88 -7.00
C ASP A 64 -11.19 -18.26 -6.45
N THR A 65 -11.22 -16.95 -6.24
CA THR A 65 -12.36 -16.24 -5.63
C THR A 65 -13.30 -15.59 -6.65
N GLY A 66 -12.89 -15.52 -7.92
CA GLY A 66 -13.61 -14.79 -8.98
C GLY A 66 -13.60 -13.27 -8.80
N LEU A 67 -12.80 -12.75 -7.85
CA LEU A 67 -12.60 -11.32 -7.65
C LEU A 67 -11.44 -10.81 -8.52
N PHE A 68 -11.52 -9.54 -8.91
CA PHE A 68 -10.47 -8.87 -9.68
C PHE A 68 -10.17 -7.50 -9.07
N ILE A 69 -8.90 -7.25 -8.77
CA ILE A 69 -8.41 -5.95 -8.28
C ILE A 69 -7.42 -5.37 -9.29
N ALA A 70 -7.43 -4.04 -9.48
CA ALA A 70 -6.45 -3.39 -10.36
C ALA A 70 -5.05 -3.50 -9.74
N LEU A 71 -4.11 -4.08 -10.48
CA LEU A 71 -2.73 -4.25 -10.04
C LEU A 71 -1.76 -3.70 -11.08
N GLY A 72 -0.54 -3.39 -10.65
CA GLY A 72 0.54 -3.00 -11.56
C GLY A 72 0.87 -4.11 -12.55
N ASN A 73 1.17 -3.72 -13.80
CA ASN A 73 1.46 -4.65 -14.91
C ASN A 73 2.67 -5.57 -14.64
N GLY A 74 3.58 -5.18 -13.73
CA GLY A 74 4.74 -5.97 -13.36
C GLY A 74 4.49 -6.86 -12.14
N ASN A 75 4.81 -8.16 -12.27
CA ASN A 75 4.66 -9.16 -11.21
C ASN A 75 5.37 -8.83 -9.89
N ILE A 76 6.47 -8.09 -9.97
CA ILE A 76 7.34 -7.72 -8.85
C ILE A 76 7.05 -6.31 -8.30
N VAL A 77 6.06 -5.61 -8.84
CA VAL A 77 5.63 -4.31 -8.29
C VAL A 77 5.01 -4.54 -6.91
N GLY A 78 5.30 -3.64 -5.96
CA GLY A 78 4.65 -3.66 -4.65
C GLY A 78 3.19 -3.22 -4.77
N ALA A 79 2.26 -4.02 -4.24
CA ALA A 79 0.83 -3.71 -4.38
C ALA A 79 0.46 -2.43 -3.62
N ILE A 80 0.77 -2.33 -2.33
CA ILE A 80 0.45 -1.15 -1.50
C ILE A 80 0.96 0.16 -2.11
N PRO A 81 2.26 0.32 -2.47
CA PRO A 81 2.72 1.57 -3.09
C PRO A 81 2.11 1.83 -4.47
N TYR A 82 1.72 0.79 -5.23
CA TYR A 82 0.95 0.98 -6.47
C TYR A 82 -0.38 1.68 -6.18
N PHE A 83 -1.14 1.21 -5.19
CA PHE A 83 -2.41 1.83 -4.78
C PHE A 83 -2.23 3.26 -4.27
N LEU A 84 -1.22 3.52 -3.43
CA LEU A 84 -1.08 4.83 -2.78
C LEU A 84 -0.62 5.96 -3.70
N ASN A 85 -0.16 5.66 -4.93
CA ASN A 85 0.42 6.63 -5.87
C ASN A 85 -0.35 6.71 -7.20
N GLY A 86 -1.65 6.43 -7.20
CA GLY A 86 -2.50 6.39 -8.40
C GLY A 86 -2.80 4.96 -8.81
N GLY A 87 -1.80 4.25 -9.32
CA GLY A 87 -1.96 2.86 -9.75
C GLY A 87 -2.64 2.75 -11.11
N ALA A 88 -1.89 3.10 -12.15
CA ALA A 88 -2.30 2.89 -13.54
C ALA A 88 -1.87 1.50 -14.03
N SER A 89 -2.74 0.82 -14.75
CA SER A 89 -2.50 -0.48 -15.38
C SER A 89 -3.20 -0.57 -16.73
N ILE A 90 -2.98 -1.67 -17.45
CA ILE A 90 -3.71 -1.95 -18.69
C ILE A 90 -5.23 -2.05 -18.47
N THR A 91 -5.68 -2.33 -17.25
CA THR A 91 -7.11 -2.43 -16.90
C THR A 91 -7.72 -1.12 -16.43
N THR A 92 -6.95 -0.03 -16.32
CA THR A 92 -7.46 1.25 -15.78
C THR A 92 -8.69 1.78 -16.53
N SER A 93 -8.80 1.55 -17.84
CA SER A 93 -9.96 1.97 -18.62
C SER A 93 -11.28 1.29 -18.23
N ILE A 94 -11.20 0.10 -17.60
CA ILE A 94 -12.37 -0.67 -17.17
C ILE A 94 -12.54 -0.71 -15.65
N THR A 95 -11.46 -0.55 -14.88
CA THR A 95 -11.49 -0.70 -13.41
C THR A 95 -11.23 0.59 -12.63
N GLY A 96 -10.94 1.70 -13.31
CA GLY A 96 -10.41 2.90 -12.68
C GLY A 96 -8.95 2.72 -12.22
N PHE A 97 -8.43 3.70 -11.51
CA PHE A 97 -7.10 3.65 -10.92
C PHE A 97 -7.09 2.78 -9.66
N GLY A 98 -5.93 2.23 -9.30
CA GLY A 98 -5.77 1.52 -8.04
C GLY A 98 -6.27 2.35 -6.85
N THR A 99 -5.93 3.64 -6.78
CA THR A 99 -6.40 4.56 -5.74
C THR A 99 -7.90 4.54 -5.51
N ASP A 100 -8.68 4.36 -6.57
CA ASP A 100 -10.14 4.40 -6.50
C ASP A 100 -10.70 3.18 -5.74
N GLN A 101 -9.90 2.12 -5.65
CA GLN A 101 -10.25 0.84 -5.02
C GLN A 101 -9.80 0.76 -3.55
N ILE A 102 -9.23 1.82 -2.96
CA ILE A 102 -8.81 1.80 -1.54
C ILE A 102 -10.03 2.02 -0.63
N LEU A 103 -10.38 1.05 0.21
CA LEU A 103 -11.47 1.17 1.18
C LEU A 103 -11.02 1.65 2.55
N ALA A 104 -9.89 1.13 3.03
CA ALA A 104 -9.34 1.43 4.35
C ALA A 104 -7.83 1.19 4.37
N ALA A 105 -7.15 1.74 5.37
CA ALA A 105 -5.74 1.45 5.60
C ALA A 105 -5.40 1.46 7.09
N ARG A 106 -4.30 0.77 7.43
CA ARG A 106 -3.64 0.92 8.73
C ARG A 106 -2.24 1.44 8.49
N LEU A 107 -1.89 2.52 9.19
CA LEU A 107 -0.62 3.20 9.02
C LEU A 107 -0.04 3.63 10.35
N ILE A 108 1.29 3.68 10.39
CA ILE A 108 2.05 4.26 11.48
C ILE A 108 2.32 5.73 11.16
N THR A 109 1.86 6.63 12.02
CA THR A 109 2.03 8.08 11.86
C THR A 109 3.47 8.50 12.17
N ALA A 110 3.80 9.78 11.94
CA ALA A 110 5.10 10.33 12.30
C ALA A 110 5.39 10.27 13.82
N SER A 111 4.35 10.28 14.66
CA SER A 111 4.48 10.12 16.11
C SER A 111 4.69 8.65 16.54
N GLY A 112 4.63 7.70 15.60
CA GLY A 112 4.76 6.27 15.88
C GLY A 112 3.46 5.58 16.30
N GLU A 113 2.33 6.29 16.26
CA GLU A 113 1.02 5.71 16.57
C GLU A 113 0.49 4.87 15.40
N LEU A 114 -0.05 3.69 15.71
CA LEU A 114 -0.76 2.88 14.72
C LEU A 114 -2.23 3.28 14.69
N ILE A 115 -2.66 3.87 13.57
CA ILE A 115 -4.05 4.29 13.37
C ILE A 115 -4.72 3.50 12.25
N GLU A 116 -6.05 3.45 12.31
CA GLU A 116 -6.91 2.96 11.24
C GLU A 116 -7.60 4.14 10.55
N VAL A 117 -7.70 4.05 9.23
CA VAL A 117 -8.39 5.05 8.41
C VAL A 117 -9.37 4.37 7.47
N ASN A 118 -10.59 4.89 7.44
CA ASN A 118 -11.69 4.41 6.62
C ASN A 118 -12.69 5.56 6.39
N GLN A 119 -13.85 5.30 5.80
CA GLN A 119 -14.84 6.35 5.51
C GLN A 119 -15.47 6.99 6.76
N THR A 120 -15.46 6.30 7.90
CA THR A 120 -16.05 6.78 9.17
C THR A 120 -14.99 7.27 10.15
N HIS A 121 -13.71 6.96 9.93
CA HIS A 121 -12.58 7.33 10.78
C HIS A 121 -11.46 7.93 9.93
N ASN A 122 -11.18 9.23 10.10
CA ASN A 122 -10.15 9.96 9.34
C ASN A 122 -10.38 9.91 7.82
N ALA A 123 -11.59 10.25 7.38
CA ALA A 123 -12.00 10.18 5.96
C ALA A 123 -11.21 11.14 5.04
N ASP A 124 -10.77 12.27 5.59
CA ASP A 124 -9.86 13.22 4.95
C ASP A 124 -8.48 12.60 4.68
N LEU A 125 -7.96 11.83 5.65
CA LEU A 125 -6.73 11.08 5.48
C LEU A 125 -6.92 9.93 4.48
N LEU A 126 -8.05 9.21 4.51
CA LEU A 126 -8.37 8.22 3.48
C LEU A 126 -8.35 8.85 2.07
N TRP A 127 -8.98 10.02 1.89
CA TRP A 127 -8.93 10.76 0.64
C TRP A 127 -7.48 11.08 0.23
N ALA A 128 -6.64 11.53 1.17
CA ALA A 128 -5.25 11.85 0.90
C ALA A 128 -4.39 10.61 0.56
N LEU A 129 -4.71 9.45 1.16
CA LEU A 129 -4.04 8.18 0.85
C LEU A 129 -4.32 7.70 -0.58
N ARG A 130 -5.47 8.08 -1.16
CA ARG A 130 -5.86 7.79 -2.55
C ARG A 130 -5.12 8.69 -3.56
N GLY A 131 -3.79 8.64 -3.52
CA GLY A 131 -2.92 9.27 -4.52
C GLY A 131 -1.64 9.88 -3.96
N SER A 132 -1.63 10.22 -2.66
CA SER A 132 -0.48 10.83 -1.97
C SER A 132 -0.07 10.05 -0.70
N GLY A 133 -0.46 8.78 -0.58
CA GLY A 133 -0.38 8.07 0.68
C GLY A 133 1.02 7.81 1.25
N ARG A 134 2.08 8.03 0.46
CA ARG A 134 3.46 7.97 0.96
C ARG A 134 3.83 9.09 1.93
N PHE A 135 3.10 10.20 1.92
CA PHE A 135 3.45 11.40 2.70
C PHE A 135 2.83 11.44 4.09
N PHE A 136 1.79 10.64 4.34
CA PHE A 136 1.00 10.73 5.57
C PHE A 136 1.35 9.65 6.61
N GLY A 137 2.26 8.74 6.28
CA GLY A 137 2.79 7.75 7.20
C GLY A 137 3.18 6.44 6.53
N LEU A 138 3.57 5.47 7.37
CA LEU A 138 3.95 4.14 6.94
C LEU A 138 2.71 3.23 6.88
N VAL A 139 2.07 3.16 5.73
CA VAL A 139 0.97 2.21 5.48
C VAL A 139 1.50 0.78 5.53
N ILE A 140 1.01 0.02 6.52
CA ILE A 140 1.38 -1.39 6.77
C ILE A 140 0.29 -2.35 6.29
N GLU A 141 -0.97 -1.93 6.26
CA GLU A 141 -2.08 -2.70 5.71
C GLU A 141 -2.96 -1.80 4.86
N LEU A 142 -3.48 -2.34 3.77
CA LEU A 142 -4.38 -1.64 2.86
C LEU A 142 -5.54 -2.58 2.51
N THR A 143 -6.77 -2.17 2.81
CA THR A 143 -7.97 -2.89 2.39
C THR A 143 -8.46 -2.29 1.09
N ALA A 144 -8.69 -3.14 0.09
CA ALA A 144 -9.05 -2.70 -1.25
C ALA A 144 -10.06 -3.63 -1.95
N ILE A 145 -10.53 -3.11 -3.10
CA ILE A 145 -11.59 -3.52 -4.03
C ILE A 145 -12.93 -2.81 -3.79
#